data_AF-A0A2V5PMP4-F1
#
_entry.id   AF-A0A2V5PMP4-F1
#
_cell.length_a   1.000
_cell.length_b   1.000
_cell.length_c   1.000
_cell.angle_alpha   90.00
_cell.angle_beta   90.00
_cell.angle_gamma   90.00
#
_symmetry.space_group_name_H-M   'P 1'
#
loop_
_entity.id
_entity.type
_entity.pdbx_description
1 polymer ?
#
loop_
_entity_poly.entity_id
_entity_poly.type
_entity_poly.pdbx_seq_one_letter_code
_entity_poly.pdbx_strand_id
1 'polypeptide(L)'
;MTFLRYFLYIVGGALASAALGGLFASVVALVSPEFVSTLFTRDASGSLVRYAAAVGMIWGLFLGTAVMGFSLLLITLVQIARVIRKKADAQDLT
;
A
#
# COMPACT_ATOMS: atom_id res chain seq x y z
N MET A 1 14.32 20.37 -4.23
CA MET A 1 12.93 20.31 -4.75
C MET A 1 12.47 18.89 -5.16
N THR A 2 13.34 17.87 -5.18
CA THR A 2 12.99 16.51 -5.65
C THR A 2 12.27 15.64 -4.60
N PHE A 3 12.61 15.79 -3.32
CA PHE A 3 12.06 14.98 -2.23
C PHE A 3 10.54 15.15 -2.06
N LEU A 4 10.06 16.40 -1.99
CA LEU A 4 8.63 16.70 -1.81
C LEU A 4 7.79 16.11 -2.95
N ARG A 5 8.34 16.10 -4.17
CA ARG A 5 7.66 15.55 -5.35
C ARG A 5 7.54 14.02 -5.28
N TYR A 6 8.58 13.32 -4.84
CA TYR A 6 8.51 11.87 -4.59
C TYR A 6 7.58 11.53 -3.44
N PHE A 7 7.63 12.30 -2.35
CA PHE A 7 6.69 12.15 -1.23
C PHE A 7 5.24 12.27 -1.69
N LEU A 8 4.92 13.30 -2.48
CA LEU A 8 3.57 13.50 -3.03
C LEU A 8 3.15 12.38 -3.99
N TYR A 9 4.06 11.84 -4.81
CA TYR A 9 3.74 10.69 -5.66
C TYR A 9 3.44 9.43 -4.85
N ILE A 10 4.19 9.17 -3.78
CA ILE A 10 3.98 8.01 -2.91
C ILE A 10 2.66 8.16 -2.14
N VAL A 11 2.42 9.32 -1.54
CA VAL A 11 1.17 9.60 -0.81
C VAL A 11 -0.03 9.55 -1.75
N GLY A 12 0.09 10.17 -2.93
CA GLY A 12 -0.95 10.12 -3.96
C GLY A 12 -1.24 8.71 -4.45
N GLY A 13 -0.20 7.91 -4.67
CA GLY A 13 -0.33 6.49 -5.04
C GLY A 13 -0.99 5.65 -3.94
N ALA A 14 -0.63 5.90 -2.67
CA ALA A 14 -1.25 5.22 -1.53
C ALA A 14 -2.74 5.57 -1.39
N LEU A 15 -3.09 6.85 -1.53
CA LEU A 15 -4.48 7.31 -1.52
C LEU A 15 -5.28 6.75 -2.70
N ALA A 16 -4.70 6.74 -3.90
CA ALA A 16 -5.33 6.15 -5.08
C ALA A 16 -5.54 4.64 -4.92
N SER A 17 -4.56 3.92 -4.38
CA SER A 17 -4.67 2.49 -4.07
C SER A 17 -5.75 2.22 -3.01
N ALA A 18 -5.87 3.07 -2.00
CA ALA A 18 -6.93 2.97 -1.00
C ALA A 18 -8.32 3.19 -1.61
N ALA A 19 -8.47 4.20 -2.48
CA ALA A 19 -9.72 4.48 -3.19
C ALA A 19 -10.10 3.32 -4.12
N LEU A 20 -9.13 2.77 -4.88
CA LEU A 20 -9.35 1.63 -5.75
C LEU A 20 -9.71 0.35 -4.98
N GLY A 21 -9.06 0.09 -3.83
CA GLY A 21 -9.40 -1.02 -2.95
C GLY A 21 -10.82 -0.92 -2.38
N GLY A 22 -11.23 0.28 -1.95
CA GLY A 22 -12.59 0.57 -1.51
C GLY A 22 -13.63 0.40 -2.62
N LEU A 23 -13.34 0.90 -3.83
CA LEU A 23 -14.21 0.74 -4.99
C LEU A 23 -14.38 -0.74 -5.37
N PHE A 24 -13.26 -1.48 -5.44
CA PHE A 24 -13.27 -2.91 -5.77
C PHE A 24 -14.12 -3.71 -4.77
N ALA A 25 -13.92 -3.50 -3.47
CA ALA A 25 -14.71 -4.20 -2.44
C ALA A 25 -16.19 -3.82 -2.49
N SER A 26 -16.51 -2.57 -2.82
CA SER A 26 -17.90 -2.11 -2.99
C SER A 26 -18.59 -2.81 -4.17
N VAL A 27 -17.88 -2.96 -5.30
CA VAL A 27 -18.39 -3.69 -6.48
C VAL A 27 -18.59 -5.17 -6.16
N VAL A 28 -17.63 -5.80 -5.46
CA VAL A 28 -17.74 -7.20 -5.03
C VAL A 28 -18.97 -7.40 -4.14
N ALA A 29 -19.27 -6.47 -3.23
CA ALA A 29 -20.44 -6.56 -2.37
C ALA A 29 -21.78 -6.35 -3.10
N LEU A 30 -21.79 -5.58 -4.18
CA LEU A 30 -22.98 -5.41 -5.03
C LEU A 30 -23.24 -6.64 -5.91
N VAL A 31 -22.18 -7.25 -6.45
CA VAL A 31 -22.29 -8.39 -7.36
C VAL A 31 -22.49 -9.70 -6.60
N SER A 32 -21.85 -9.86 -5.44
CA SER A 32 -21.86 -11.11 -4.69
C SER A 32 -21.89 -10.84 -3.17
N PRO A 33 -23.03 -10.37 -2.63
CA PRO A 33 -23.20 -10.09 -1.20
C PRO A 33 -22.94 -11.33 -0.33
N GLU A 34 -23.29 -12.53 -0.82
CA GLU A 34 -23.03 -13.83 -0.16
C GLU A 34 -21.53 -14.05 0.15
N PHE A 35 -20.66 -13.58 -0.76
CA PHE A 35 -19.22 -13.75 -0.61
C PHE A 35 -18.69 -12.89 0.53
N VAL A 36 -19.24 -11.68 0.70
CA VAL A 36 -18.89 -10.76 1.78
C VAL A 36 -19.46 -11.21 3.12
N SER A 37 -20.71 -11.68 3.16
CA SER A 37 -21.33 -12.18 4.40
C SER A 37 -20.62 -13.43 4.92
N THR A 38 -20.21 -14.33 4.01
CA THR A 38 -19.50 -15.58 4.35
C THR A 38 -18.04 -15.33 4.75
N LEU A 39 -17.31 -14.44 4.07
CA LEU A 39 -15.91 -14.14 4.39
C LEU A 39 -15.72 -13.41 5.72
N PHE A 40 -16.70 -12.59 6.11
CA PHE A 40 -16.55 -11.71 7.28
C PHE A 40 -17.44 -12.09 8.46
N THR A 41 -18.14 -13.23 8.39
CA THR A 41 -18.98 -13.82 9.47
C THR A 41 -19.82 -12.76 10.19
N ARG A 42 -20.46 -11.87 9.41
CA ARG A 42 -21.22 -10.75 9.98
C ARG A 42 -22.61 -10.73 9.38
N ASP A 43 -23.59 -11.09 10.21
CA ASP A 43 -24.98 -10.68 10.03
C ASP A 43 -25.04 -9.16 10.22
N ALA A 44 -24.65 -8.43 9.17
CA ALA A 44 -24.71 -6.99 9.19
C ALA A 44 -26.19 -6.59 9.18
N SER A 45 -26.72 -6.23 10.35
CA SER A 45 -28.03 -5.60 10.53
C SER A 45 -28.14 -4.20 9.86
N GLY A 46 -27.24 -3.87 8.93
CA GLY A 46 -27.14 -2.61 8.20
C GLY A 46 -26.61 -2.81 6.77
N SER A 47 -26.32 -1.72 6.07
CA SER A 47 -25.89 -1.78 4.65
C SER A 47 -24.57 -2.54 4.46
N LEU A 48 -24.66 -3.76 3.93
CA LEU A 48 -23.54 -4.66 3.61
C LEU A 48 -22.51 -4.02 2.66
N VAL A 49 -22.99 -3.20 1.73
CA VAL A 49 -22.16 -2.44 0.78
C VAL A 49 -21.25 -1.45 1.51
N ARG A 50 -21.77 -0.77 2.54
CA ARG A 50 -21.00 0.19 3.36
C ARG A 50 -19.90 -0.50 4.17
N TYR A 51 -20.19 -1.71 4.66
CA TYR A 51 -19.20 -2.52 5.36
C TYR A 51 -18.09 -2.98 4.43
N ALA A 52 -18.43 -3.52 3.26
CA ALA A 52 -17.46 -3.93 2.27
C ALA A 52 -16.59 -2.77 1.77
N ALA A 53 -17.19 -1.60 1.54
CA ALA A 53 -16.46 -0.38 1.20
C ALA A 53 -15.44 -0.01 2.29
N ALA A 54 -15.84 -0.04 3.56
CA ALA A 54 -14.95 0.26 4.69
C ALA A 54 -13.79 -0.74 4.78
N VAL A 55 -14.07 -2.03 4.64
CA VAL A 55 -13.06 -3.09 4.66
C VAL A 55 -12.09 -2.93 3.47
N GLY A 56 -12.60 -2.67 2.27
CA GLY A 56 -11.78 -2.42 1.08
C GLY A 56 -10.88 -1.19 1.22
N MET A 57 -11.37 -0.11 1.84
CA MET A 57 -10.56 1.08 2.13
C MET A 57 -9.45 0.79 3.14
N ILE A 58 -9.74 0.02 4.21
CA ILE A 58 -8.74 -0.36 5.22
C ILE A 58 -7.64 -1.21 4.57
N TRP A 59 -8.03 -2.25 3.83
CA TRP A 59 -7.06 -3.12 3.14
C TRP A 59 -6.27 -2.37 2.07
N GLY A 60 -6.91 -1.48 1.32
CA GLY A 60 -6.25 -0.63 0.34
C GLY A 60 -5.22 0.32 0.97
N LEU A 61 -5.51 0.87 2.15
CA LEU A 61 -4.54 1.65 2.93
C LEU A 61 -3.35 0.79 3.40
N PHE A 62 -3.60 -0.41 3.93
CA PHE A 62 -2.54 -1.33 4.37
C PHE A 62 -1.63 -1.76 3.22
N LEU A 63 -2.20 -2.05 2.05
CA LEU A 63 -1.42 -2.35 0.84
C LEU A 63 -0.59 -1.13 0.39
N GLY A 64 -1.19 0.07 0.39
CA GLY A 64 -0.49 1.30 0.05
C GLY A 64 0.69 1.60 0.97
N THR A 65 0.50 1.44 2.28
CA THR A 65 1.58 1.66 3.28
C THR A 65 2.64 0.56 3.20
N ALA A 66 2.27 -0.69 2.94
CA ALA A 66 3.22 -1.79 2.74
C ALA A 66 4.10 -1.57 1.50
N VAL A 67 3.53 -1.16 0.37
CA VAL A 67 4.28 -0.84 -0.86
C VAL A 67 5.22 0.35 -0.64
N MET A 68 4.76 1.38 0.06
CA MET A 68 5.60 2.52 0.44
C MET A 68 6.79 2.06 1.31
N GLY A 69 6.52 1.29 2.38
CA GLY A 69 7.56 0.79 3.28
C GLY A 69 8.59 -0.08 2.55
N PHE A 70 8.13 -0.97 1.68
CA PHE A 70 8.99 -1.80 0.85
C PHE A 70 9.88 -0.97 -0.08
N SER A 71 9.32 0.06 -0.72
CA SER A 71 10.07 0.95 -1.62
C SER A 71 11.17 1.73 -0.90
N LEU A 72 10.87 2.24 0.30
CA LEU A 72 11.86 2.93 1.14
C LEU A 72 12.98 1.98 1.60
N LEU A 73 12.62 0.73 1.94
CA LEU A 73 13.58 -0.28 2.33
C LEU A 73 14.55 -0.61 1.18
N LEU A 74 14.05 -0.79 -0.05
CA LEU A 74 14.90 -1.03 -1.22
C LEU A 74 15.87 0.12 -1.49
N ILE A 75 15.39 1.36 -1.45
CA ILE A 75 16.26 2.54 -1.62
C ILE A 75 17.34 2.59 -0.53
N THR A 76 16.97 2.29 0.71
CA THR A 76 17.91 2.24 1.83
C THR A 76 19.00 1.18 1.61
N LEU A 77 18.62 -0.03 1.19
CA LEU A 77 19.56 -1.10 0.86
C LEU A 77 20.50 -0.70 -0.28
N VAL A 78 19.98 -0.08 -1.34
CA VAL A 78 20.80 0.40 -2.46
C VAL A 78 21.79 1.47 -2.02
N GLN A 79 21.38 2.40 -1.14
CA GLN A 79 22.30 3.41 -0.61
C GLN A 79 23.39 2.78 0.27
N ILE A 80 23.04 1.83 1.13
CA ILE A 80 24.01 1.10 1.95
C ILE A 80 25.02 0.36 1.06
N ALA A 81 24.55 -0.36 0.04
CA ALA A 81 25.42 -1.07 -0.90
C ALA A 81 26.36 -0.12 -1.64
N ARG A 82 25.89 1.07 -2.06
CA ARG A 82 26.73 2.10 -2.68
C ARG A 82 27.80 2.63 -1.73
N VAL A 83 27.46 2.85 -0.46
CA VAL A 83 28.41 3.33 0.56
C VAL A 83 29.49 2.28 0.83
N ILE A 84 29.11 1.00 0.96
CA ILE A 84 30.06 -0.11 1.16
C ILE A 84 31.00 -0.23 -0.04
N ARG A 85 30.46 -0.21 -1.27
CA ARG A 85 31.27 -0.29 -2.48
C ARG A 85 32.26 0.87 -2.61
N LYS A 86 31.81 2.10 -2.35
CA LYS A 86 32.69 3.28 -2.34
C LYS A 86 33.81 3.17 -1.29
N LYS A 87 33.51 2.58 -0.13
CA LYS A 87 34.50 2.37 0.93
C LYS A 87 35.54 1.30 0.53
N ALA A 88 35.11 0.24 -0.15
CA ALA A 88 36.01 -0.79 -0.68
C ALA A 88 36.96 -0.23 -1.75
N ASP A 89 36.43 0.51 -2.74
CA ASP A 89 37.25 1.14 -3.80
C ASP A 89 38.29 2.12 -3.22
N ALA A 90 37.96 2.83 -2.12
CA ALA A 90 38.88 3.76 -1.47
C ALA A 90 40.01 3.06 -0.69
N GLN A 91 39.82 1.80 -0.29
CA GLN A 91 40.79 1.02 0.47
C GLN A 91 41.79 0.29 -0.45
N ASP A 92 41.40 -0.06 -1.68
CA ASP A 92 42.30 -0.64 -2.70
C ASP A 92 43.26 0.39 -3.32
N LEU A 93 43.04 1.68 -3.09
CA LEU A 93 43.86 2.80 -3.59
C LEU A 93 44.93 3.30 -2.58
N THR A 94 45.01 2.69 -1.38
CA THR A 94 45.97 3.01 -0.32
C THR A 94 46.86 1.81 -0.01
#